data_AF-A0A5D2D6M3-F1
#
_entry.id   AF-A0A5D2D6M3-F1
#
_cell.length_a   1.000
_cell.length_b   1.000
_cell.length_c   1.000
_cell.angle_alpha   90.00
_cell.angle_beta   90.00
_cell.angle_gamma   90.00
#
_symmetry.space_group_name_H-M   'P 1'
#
loop_
_entity.id
_entity.type
_entity.pdbx_description
1 polymer ?
#
loop_
_entity_poly.entity_id
_entity_poly.type
_entity_poly.pdbx_seq_one_letter_code
_entity_poly.pdbx_strand_id
1 'polypeptide(L)'
;MAYLTHFILLLLINLASSQQISNTESSSSTTTNPTTTEDCNNRWIYIRNLPSSFLHGMGLFDFLQSDEPGIWNRHMGHDHFLVMSRPAWDFCQPLDNDPPIWGTSFLELPEFYNVTVLVPEGRAWPWQEHAVPYPTSFHPPNLACFEAWIQRVRRSRRVSLMLFAGGGGIGASPNIRRSIRTECENANTSMTKDNTGYSQICHIVDCSNGICEHDPIRYMRPMLQATFCLQPPGDTPTRRSTFDAITAGCIPVFFEEMSARSQYRWHLPEEKYPEFSVFIPKEEVVFKGLKILDVLMGIPRSEVRKMRESVIELIPRVIYRRHGSSLGLRTKKDAFDTAIDGALQTIKDKLNDLSEQ
;
A
#
# COMPACT_ATOMS: atom_id res chain seq x y z
N MET A 1 40.06 -18.55 13.75
CA MET A 1 39.20 -17.97 14.80
C MET A 1 37.95 -17.45 14.14
N ALA A 2 36.82 -18.13 14.36
CA ALA A 2 35.52 -17.78 13.81
C ALA A 2 34.81 -16.82 14.76
N TYR A 3 34.36 -15.67 14.27
CA TYR A 3 33.51 -14.76 15.02
C TYR A 3 32.05 -15.10 14.75
N LEU A 4 31.37 -15.53 15.81
CA LEU A 4 29.97 -15.91 15.86
C LEU A 4 29.13 -14.64 16.14
N THR A 5 28.47 -14.08 15.13
CA THR A 5 27.52 -12.98 15.29
C THR A 5 26.22 -13.50 15.92
N HIS A 6 25.97 -13.14 17.17
CA HIS A 6 24.70 -13.40 17.85
C HIS A 6 23.64 -12.39 17.36
N PHE A 7 22.57 -12.90 16.76
CA PHE A 7 21.31 -12.15 16.61
C PHE A 7 20.58 -12.20 17.96
N ILE A 8 20.50 -11.07 18.66
CA ILE A 8 19.68 -10.94 19.88
C ILE A 8 18.28 -10.48 19.45
N LEU A 9 17.30 -11.38 19.56
CA LEU A 9 15.88 -11.04 19.51
C LEU A 9 15.46 -10.59 20.92
N LEU A 10 15.41 -9.27 21.16
CA LEU A 10 14.97 -8.70 22.44
C LEU A 10 13.44 -8.79 22.56
N LEU A 11 12.97 -9.72 23.40
CA LEU A 11 11.59 -9.72 23.91
C LEU A 11 11.48 -8.69 25.04
N LEU A 12 10.85 -7.55 24.78
CA LEU A 12 10.55 -6.54 25.79
C LEU A 12 9.46 -7.06 26.75
N ILE A 13 9.85 -7.44 27.97
CA ILE A 13 8.95 -7.80 29.07
C ILE A 13 8.52 -6.53 29.81
N ASN A 14 7.59 -5.77 29.23
CA ASN A 14 6.75 -4.83 29.98
C ASN A 14 5.67 -5.59 30.76
N LEU A 15 5.51 -5.22 32.04
CA LEU A 15 4.61 -5.79 33.05
C LEU A 15 3.23 -6.12 32.48
N ALA A 16 2.96 -7.42 32.31
CA ALA A 16 1.64 -7.91 32.00
C ALA A 16 0.90 -8.17 33.32
N SER A 17 -0.27 -7.55 33.51
CA SER A 17 -1.19 -7.97 34.56
C SER A 17 -1.94 -9.21 34.09
N SER A 18 -1.90 -10.27 34.88
CA SER A 18 -2.63 -11.50 34.63
C SER A 18 -3.93 -11.47 35.43
N GLN A 19 -5.06 -11.58 34.74
CA GLN A 19 -6.36 -11.74 35.41
C GLN A 19 -6.93 -13.12 35.09
N GLN A 20 -7.40 -13.81 36.14
CA GLN A 20 -8.14 -15.06 36.02
C GLN A 20 -9.63 -14.75 35.99
N ILE A 21 -10.32 -15.13 34.91
CA ILE A 21 -11.77 -15.03 34.85
C ILE A 21 -12.35 -16.18 35.66
N SER A 22 -12.89 -15.89 36.84
CA SER A 22 -13.76 -16.80 37.60
C SER A 22 -15.21 -16.44 37.31
N ASN A 23 -15.96 -17.36 36.71
CA ASN A 23 -17.38 -17.18 36.39
C ASN A 23 -18.18 -16.79 37.65
N THR A 24 -18.95 -15.72 37.57
CA THR A 24 -20.07 -15.47 38.49
C THR A 24 -21.36 -15.24 37.70
N GLU A 25 -22.25 -16.21 37.89
CA GLU A 25 -23.70 -16.19 37.79
C GLU A 25 -24.39 -15.90 36.44
N SER A 26 -24.80 -17.02 35.86
CA SER A 26 -25.97 -17.18 35.01
C SER A 26 -27.19 -16.39 35.53
N SER A 27 -27.70 -15.49 34.71
CA SER A 27 -29.11 -15.12 34.73
C SER A 27 -29.74 -15.48 33.38
N SER A 28 -30.85 -16.18 33.50
CA SER A 28 -31.59 -16.93 32.50
C SER A 28 -32.21 -16.07 31.40
N SER A 29 -32.08 -16.48 30.14
CA SER A 29 -33.25 -16.69 29.27
C SER A 29 -32.92 -17.61 28.08
N THR A 30 -33.84 -18.54 27.87
CA THR A 30 -33.87 -19.71 26.99
C THR A 30 -33.84 -19.39 25.50
N THR A 31 -32.96 -20.04 24.72
CA THR A 31 -33.34 -21.01 23.66
C THR A 31 -32.11 -21.69 23.03
N THR A 32 -32.33 -22.90 22.56
CA THR A 32 -31.42 -24.00 22.21
C THR A 32 -30.46 -23.80 21.03
N ASN A 33 -29.17 -24.15 21.23
CA ASN A 33 -28.37 -25.05 20.37
C ASN A 33 -27.02 -25.40 21.06
N PRO A 34 -26.65 -26.68 21.26
CA PRO A 34 -25.42 -27.05 21.95
C PRO A 34 -24.31 -27.34 20.94
N THR A 35 -23.53 -26.33 20.57
CA THR A 35 -22.20 -26.54 19.99
C THR A 35 -21.22 -25.57 20.62
N THR A 36 -20.33 -26.13 21.44
CA THR A 36 -19.01 -25.60 21.85
C THR A 36 -18.99 -24.21 22.51
N THR A 37 -19.38 -24.13 23.78
CA THR A 37 -19.05 -23.02 24.69
C THR A 37 -17.98 -23.43 25.71
N GLU A 38 -17.04 -24.28 25.31
CA GLU A 38 -15.81 -24.56 26.07
C GLU A 38 -14.62 -24.00 25.28
N ASP A 39 -14.25 -22.74 25.48
CA ASP A 39 -12.90 -22.34 25.03
C ASP A 39 -12.21 -21.25 25.86
N CYS A 40 -12.84 -20.67 26.88
CA CYS A 40 -12.23 -19.58 27.65
C CYS A 40 -12.30 -19.71 29.19
N ASN A 41 -12.81 -20.82 29.75
CA ASN A 41 -12.79 -21.02 31.20
C ASN A 41 -11.37 -21.39 31.67
N ASN A 42 -10.89 -20.79 32.77
CA ASN A 42 -9.57 -21.02 33.37
C ASN A 42 -8.33 -20.66 32.52
N ARG A 43 -8.46 -19.79 31.50
CA ARG A 43 -7.31 -19.25 30.77
C ARG A 43 -6.88 -17.92 31.36
N TRP A 44 -5.58 -17.75 31.55
CA TRP A 44 -4.97 -16.48 31.92
C TRP A 44 -4.92 -15.58 30.69
N ILE A 45 -5.55 -14.41 30.76
CA ILE A 45 -5.35 -13.38 29.75
C ILE A 45 -4.29 -12.43 30.31
N TYR A 46 -3.18 -12.31 29.59
CA TYR A 46 -2.18 -11.30 29.85
C TYR A 46 -2.67 -9.98 29.26
N ILE A 47 -3.21 -9.13 30.12
CA ILE A 47 -3.59 -7.77 29.74
C ILE A 47 -2.34 -6.92 29.95
N ARG A 48 -1.69 -6.56 28.85
CA ARG A 48 -0.68 -5.50 28.85
C ARG A 48 -1.44 -4.19 28.65
N ASN A 49 -1.40 -3.32 29.65
CA ASN A 49 -1.79 -1.93 29.45
C ASN A 49 -0.80 -1.31 28.46
N LEU A 50 -1.28 -1.04 27.24
CA LEU A 50 -0.48 -0.32 26.28
C LEU A 50 -0.39 1.14 26.72
N PRO A 51 0.76 1.80 26.52
CA PRO A 51 0.84 3.24 26.70
C PRO A 51 -0.19 3.93 25.82
N SER A 52 -0.54 5.16 26.20
CA SER A 52 -1.43 6.01 25.39
C SER A 52 -1.00 6.01 23.92
N SER A 53 -1.96 6.09 23.00
CA SER A 53 -1.67 6.16 21.55
C SER A 53 -0.78 7.37 21.19
N PHE A 54 -0.80 8.43 22.01
CA PHE A 54 0.10 9.58 21.92
C PHE A 54 1.56 9.25 22.25
N LEU A 55 1.81 8.21 23.06
CA LEU A 55 3.14 7.81 23.51
C LEU A 55 3.65 6.55 22.78
N HIS A 56 2.99 6.16 21.70
CA HIS A 56 3.43 5.04 20.87
C HIS A 56 4.79 5.37 20.25
N GLY A 57 5.84 4.69 20.73
CA GLY A 57 7.24 4.94 20.32
C GLY A 57 8.14 5.37 21.48
N MET A 58 7.60 6.01 22.52
CA MET A 58 8.41 6.54 23.62
C MET A 58 9.17 5.45 24.38
N GLY A 59 8.57 4.27 24.59
CA GLY A 59 9.29 3.16 25.22
C GLY A 59 10.50 2.66 24.40
N LEU A 60 10.48 2.80 23.08
CA LEU A 60 11.65 2.53 22.23
C LEU A 60 12.69 3.64 22.39
N PHE A 61 12.25 4.90 22.36
CA PHE A 61 13.15 6.03 22.55
C PHE A 61 13.86 5.97 23.91
N ASP A 62 13.11 5.75 24.99
CA ASP A 62 13.65 5.62 26.35
C ASP A 62 14.70 4.51 26.42
N PHE A 63 14.40 3.33 25.86
CA PHE A 63 15.35 2.22 25.77
C PHE A 63 16.63 2.58 25.01
N LEU A 64 16.50 3.27 23.86
CA LEU A 64 17.66 3.72 23.08
C LEU A 64 18.49 4.77 23.83
N GLN A 65 17.86 5.57 24.69
CA GLN A 65 18.55 6.56 25.52
C GLN A 65 19.20 5.94 26.76
N SER A 66 18.57 4.95 27.41
CA SER A 66 19.08 4.35 28.64
C SER A 66 20.08 3.22 28.42
N ASP A 67 19.75 2.30 27.52
CA ASP A 67 20.47 1.04 27.38
C ASP A 67 21.57 1.14 26.32
N GLU A 68 21.32 1.89 25.24
CA GLU A 68 22.25 2.03 24.11
C GLU A 68 22.44 3.49 23.63
N PRO A 69 22.75 4.45 24.54
CA PRO A 69 22.79 5.89 24.22
C PRO A 69 23.75 6.24 23.08
N GLY A 70 24.83 5.46 22.90
CA GLY A 70 25.83 5.69 21.85
C GLY A 70 25.27 5.48 20.44
N ILE A 71 24.25 4.62 20.28
CA ILE A 71 23.59 4.37 19.01
C ILE A 71 22.82 5.63 18.57
N TRP A 72 22.04 6.22 19.47
CA TRP A 72 21.22 7.39 19.13
C TRP A 72 22.02 8.69 19.10
N ASN A 73 22.91 8.91 20.08
CA ASN A 73 23.59 10.20 20.27
C ASN A 73 24.67 10.48 19.22
N ARG A 74 25.10 9.48 18.45
CA ARG A 74 26.11 9.64 17.40
C ARG A 74 25.66 10.61 16.30
N HIS A 75 24.46 10.41 15.80
CA HIS A 75 23.87 11.22 14.71
C HIS A 75 22.42 11.61 14.99
N MET A 76 21.99 11.62 16.26
CA MET A 76 20.66 12.05 16.69
C MET A 76 19.50 11.39 15.91
N GLY A 77 19.67 10.12 15.52
CA GLY A 77 18.69 9.35 14.73
C GLY A 77 18.79 9.51 13.20
N HIS A 78 19.59 10.44 12.67
CA HIS A 78 19.71 10.67 11.21
C HIS A 78 20.31 9.50 10.42
N ASP A 79 21.02 8.60 11.10
CA ASP A 79 21.59 7.37 10.55
C ASP A 79 20.70 6.14 10.74
N HIS A 80 19.47 6.34 11.24
CA HIS A 80 18.51 5.28 11.47
C HIS A 80 17.37 5.33 10.46
N PHE A 81 16.86 4.15 10.13
CA PHE A 81 15.59 4.03 9.42
C PHE A 81 14.68 2.96 10.03
N LEU A 82 13.37 3.17 9.86
CA LEU A 82 12.32 2.27 10.34
C LEU A 82 11.41 1.87 9.19
N VAL A 83 10.85 0.66 9.27
CA VAL A 83 9.83 0.18 8.33
C VAL A 83 8.54 -0.02 9.10
N MET A 84 7.48 0.67 8.68
CA MET A 84 6.16 0.57 9.28
C MET A 84 5.24 -0.26 8.38
N SER A 85 4.44 -1.14 8.98
CA SER A 85 3.56 -2.06 8.23
C SER A 85 2.25 -1.43 7.76
N ARG A 86 1.97 -0.19 8.17
CA ARG A 86 0.73 0.53 7.93
C ARG A 86 1.01 1.91 7.32
N PRO A 87 0.04 2.53 6.62
CA PRO A 87 0.20 3.89 6.09
C PRO A 87 0.57 4.90 7.18
N ALA A 88 1.26 5.97 6.81
CA ALA A 88 1.58 7.08 7.72
C ALA A 88 0.34 7.66 8.42
N TRP A 89 -0.83 7.58 7.77
CA TRP A 89 -2.13 7.99 8.31
C TRP A 89 -2.53 7.30 9.62
N ASP A 90 -2.02 6.08 9.88
CA ASP A 90 -2.26 5.35 11.14
C ASP A 90 -1.32 5.82 12.28
N PHE A 91 -0.35 6.68 11.98
CA PHE A 91 0.72 7.10 12.90
C PHE A 91 0.87 8.62 13.03
N CYS A 92 -0.03 9.40 12.41
CA CYS A 92 0.06 10.86 12.36
C CYS A 92 -1.06 11.57 13.16
N GLN A 93 -1.59 10.94 14.20
CA GLN A 93 -2.54 11.60 15.09
C GLN A 93 -1.85 12.80 15.77
N PRO A 94 -2.43 14.01 15.75
CA PRO A 94 -1.87 15.15 16.47
C PRO A 94 -1.73 14.88 17.98
N LEU A 95 -0.65 15.38 18.60
CA LEU A 95 -0.31 15.08 20.00
C LEU A 95 -1.31 15.66 21.03
N ASP A 96 -2.08 16.66 20.63
CA ASP A 96 -3.01 17.43 21.47
C ASP A 96 -4.48 17.13 21.19
N ASN A 97 -4.78 16.19 20.30
CA ASN A 97 -6.14 15.94 19.85
C ASN A 97 -6.96 15.16 20.89
N ASP A 98 -7.96 15.81 21.50
CA ASP A 98 -8.87 15.23 22.50
C ASP A 98 -10.34 15.45 22.08
N PRO A 99 -11.17 14.38 21.92
CA PRO A 99 -10.86 12.97 22.13
C PRO A 99 -9.93 12.38 21.06
N PRO A 100 -9.15 11.33 21.38
CA PRO A 100 -8.28 10.66 20.41
C PRO A 100 -9.04 10.24 19.12
N ILE A 101 -8.38 10.42 17.98
CA ILE A 101 -8.87 9.96 16.68
C ILE A 101 -8.18 8.64 16.30
N TRP A 102 -8.46 8.14 15.10
CA TRP A 102 -7.85 6.92 14.59
C TRP A 102 -6.32 7.00 14.59
N GLY A 103 -5.67 5.92 15.03
CA GLY A 103 -4.22 5.74 14.94
C GLY A 103 -3.44 6.11 16.21
N THR A 104 -2.17 6.41 16.01
CA THR A 104 -1.20 6.79 17.06
C THR A 104 -0.43 8.04 16.63
N SER A 105 0.38 8.60 17.51
CA SER A 105 1.15 9.82 17.24
C SER A 105 2.62 9.59 16.93
N PHE A 106 3.02 8.36 16.60
CA PHE A 106 4.45 7.99 16.42
C PHE A 106 5.20 8.93 15.45
N LEU A 107 4.60 9.28 14.31
CA LEU A 107 5.22 10.18 13.32
C LEU A 107 5.14 11.66 13.70
N GLU A 108 4.38 12.00 14.74
CA GLU A 108 4.28 13.34 15.32
C GLU A 108 5.20 13.53 16.54
N LEU A 109 5.81 12.46 17.06
CA LEU A 109 6.77 12.54 18.18
C LEU A 109 8.07 13.21 17.74
N PRO A 110 8.48 14.35 18.37
CA PRO A 110 9.70 15.07 18.02
C PRO A 110 10.96 14.22 18.10
N GLU A 111 10.99 13.24 19.00
CA GLU A 111 12.09 12.31 19.22
C GLU A 111 12.47 11.53 17.95
N PHE A 112 11.50 11.30 17.04
CA PHE A 112 11.68 10.49 15.85
C PHE A 112 11.76 11.30 14.54
N TYR A 113 11.69 12.63 14.60
CA TYR A 113 11.69 13.49 13.39
C TYR A 113 12.94 13.37 12.52
N ASN A 114 14.04 12.88 13.09
CA ASN A 114 15.31 12.70 12.40
C ASN A 114 15.45 11.33 11.73
N VAL A 115 14.54 10.39 12.01
CA VAL A 115 14.63 9.02 11.52
C VAL A 115 13.99 8.92 10.14
N THR A 116 14.64 8.21 9.21
CA THR A 116 14.03 7.90 7.91
C THR A 116 12.97 6.81 8.07
N VAL A 117 11.74 7.03 7.62
CA VAL A 117 10.63 6.08 7.79
C VAL A 117 10.10 5.59 6.45
N LEU A 118 10.08 4.28 6.27
CA LEU A 118 9.53 3.60 5.11
C LEU A 118 8.12 3.10 5.44
N VAL A 119 7.14 3.54 4.66
CA VAL A 119 5.71 3.23 4.83
C VAL A 119 5.12 2.73 3.52
N PRO A 120 4.10 1.86 3.52
CA PRO A 120 3.38 1.50 2.29
C PRO A 120 2.66 2.68 1.66
N GLU A 121 2.43 3.76 2.42
CA GLU A 121 1.84 5.01 1.95
C GLU A 121 2.25 6.15 2.89
N GLY A 122 2.76 7.25 2.33
CA GLY A 122 3.28 8.41 3.06
C GLY A 122 2.51 9.71 2.79
N ARG A 123 2.74 10.73 3.63
CA ARG A 123 2.21 12.08 3.45
C ARG A 123 3.11 12.89 2.50
N ALA A 124 2.58 13.96 1.92
CA ALA A 124 3.26 14.71 0.85
C ALA A 124 4.49 15.52 1.32
N TRP A 125 4.43 15.99 2.56
CA TRP A 125 5.26 17.08 3.06
C TRP A 125 6.37 16.64 4.02
N PRO A 126 6.12 15.69 4.95
CA PRO A 126 7.15 15.26 5.88
C PRO A 126 8.32 14.64 5.12
N TRP A 127 9.51 15.19 5.32
CA TRP A 127 10.71 14.68 4.66
C TRP A 127 11.07 13.26 5.13
N GLN A 128 10.73 12.92 6.38
CA GLN A 128 11.07 11.65 7.02
C GLN A 128 10.33 10.46 6.37
N GLU A 129 9.20 10.71 5.71
CA GLU A 129 8.30 9.66 5.20
C GLU A 129 8.60 9.32 3.75
N HIS A 130 8.93 8.06 3.49
CA HIS A 130 9.18 7.55 2.16
C HIS A 130 8.24 6.40 1.85
N ALA A 131 7.40 6.59 0.83
CA ALA A 131 6.45 5.57 0.43
C ALA A 131 7.13 4.46 -0.39
N VAL A 132 6.93 3.22 0.02
CA VAL A 132 7.34 2.01 -0.70
C VAL A 132 6.11 1.28 -1.25
N PRO A 133 6.17 0.66 -2.43
CA PRO A 133 5.05 -0.05 -3.03
C PRO A 133 4.40 -1.04 -2.07
N TYR A 134 3.06 -1.05 -2.01
CA TYR A 134 2.36 -2.12 -1.31
C TYR A 134 2.77 -3.48 -1.90
N PRO A 135 3.06 -4.49 -1.07
CA PRO A 135 3.30 -5.85 -1.55
C PRO A 135 2.12 -6.36 -2.38
N THR A 136 2.37 -6.71 -3.65
CA THR A 136 1.36 -7.29 -4.55
C THR A 136 1.21 -8.79 -4.31
N SER A 137 0.34 -9.48 -5.05
CA SER A 137 0.19 -10.93 -4.90
C SER A 137 1.18 -11.74 -5.75
N PHE A 138 2.15 -11.09 -6.38
CA PHE A 138 3.13 -11.73 -7.27
C PHE A 138 4.56 -11.52 -6.75
N HIS A 139 5.14 -12.61 -6.25
CA HIS A 139 6.51 -12.66 -5.75
C HIS A 139 7.29 -13.78 -6.45
N PRO A 140 8.01 -13.49 -7.55
CA PRO A 140 8.65 -14.53 -8.33
C PRO A 140 9.74 -15.26 -7.51
N PRO A 141 9.78 -16.61 -7.52
CA PRO A 141 10.81 -17.37 -6.81
C PRO A 141 12.14 -17.44 -7.58
N ASN A 142 12.11 -17.26 -8.90
CA ASN A 142 13.29 -17.36 -9.76
C ASN A 142 13.13 -16.52 -11.03
N LEU A 143 14.23 -16.41 -11.76
CA LEU A 143 14.32 -15.60 -12.98
C LEU A 143 13.35 -16.08 -14.07
N ALA A 144 13.20 -17.39 -14.26
CA ALA A 144 12.30 -17.96 -15.26
C ALA A 144 10.82 -17.62 -15.00
N CYS A 145 10.37 -17.69 -13.74
CA CYS A 145 9.01 -17.28 -13.37
C CYS A 145 8.78 -15.78 -13.61
N PHE A 146 9.76 -14.95 -13.29
CA PHE A 146 9.70 -13.52 -13.56
C PHE A 146 9.61 -13.23 -15.07
N GLU A 147 10.48 -13.83 -15.88
CA GLU A 147 10.49 -13.63 -17.34
C GLU A 147 9.23 -14.19 -18.00
N ALA A 148 8.73 -15.34 -17.55
CA ALA A 148 7.46 -15.89 -18.00
C ALA A 148 6.28 -14.94 -17.71
N TRP A 149 6.29 -14.27 -16.54
CA TRP A 149 5.29 -13.26 -16.21
C TRP A 149 5.38 -12.05 -17.14
N ILE A 150 6.57 -11.49 -17.36
CA ILE A 150 6.75 -10.36 -18.28
C ILE A 150 6.29 -10.73 -19.70
N GLN A 151 6.61 -11.94 -20.18
CA GLN A 151 6.13 -12.42 -21.48
C GLN A 151 4.61 -12.58 -21.52
N ARG A 152 4.00 -13.06 -20.43
CA ARG A 152 2.54 -13.13 -20.31
C ARG A 152 1.92 -11.73 -20.38
N VAL A 153 2.47 -10.76 -19.66
CA VAL A 153 1.99 -9.37 -19.66
C VAL A 153 2.07 -8.77 -21.06
N ARG A 154 3.20 -8.93 -21.78
CA ARG A 154 3.36 -8.43 -23.16
C ARG A 154 2.38 -9.05 -24.15
N ARG A 155 2.16 -10.37 -24.06
CA ARG A 155 1.28 -11.11 -24.97
C ARG A 155 -0.21 -10.98 -24.64
N SER A 156 -0.56 -10.45 -23.46
CA SER A 156 -1.95 -10.35 -23.04
C SER A 156 -2.73 -9.39 -23.94
N ARG A 157 -3.82 -9.89 -24.52
CA ARG A 157 -4.73 -9.12 -25.36
C ARG A 157 -5.60 -8.23 -24.46
N ARG A 158 -5.59 -6.92 -24.70
CA ARG A 158 -6.42 -5.96 -23.98
C ARG A 158 -7.82 -5.93 -24.60
N VAL A 159 -8.73 -6.68 -24.00
CA VAL A 159 -10.12 -6.83 -24.46
C VAL A 159 -11.07 -5.85 -23.78
N SER A 160 -10.68 -5.31 -22.62
CA SER A 160 -11.41 -4.27 -21.89
C SER A 160 -10.72 -2.91 -22.02
N LEU A 161 -11.47 -1.83 -22.27
CA LEU A 161 -10.89 -0.48 -22.29
C LEU A 161 -10.44 -0.08 -20.88
N MET A 162 -11.36 -0.07 -19.92
CA MET A 162 -11.08 0.30 -18.54
C MET A 162 -11.58 -0.75 -17.55
N LEU A 163 -10.92 -0.81 -16.40
CA LEU A 163 -11.28 -1.70 -15.31
C LEU A 163 -11.23 -0.98 -13.98
N PHE A 164 -12.23 -1.24 -13.14
CA PHE A 164 -12.20 -0.90 -11.73
C PHE A 164 -12.35 -2.16 -10.90
N ALA A 165 -11.29 -2.51 -10.16
CA ALA A 165 -11.33 -3.55 -9.14
C ALA A 165 -11.41 -2.88 -7.77
N GLY A 166 -12.47 -3.10 -7.00
CA GLY A 166 -12.62 -2.47 -5.70
C GLY A 166 -14.03 -2.58 -5.11
N GLY A 167 -14.12 -2.46 -3.79
CA GLY A 167 -15.38 -2.34 -3.05
C GLY A 167 -15.82 -0.88 -2.85
N GLY A 168 -17.04 -0.69 -2.36
CA GLY A 168 -17.60 0.62 -2.03
C GLY A 168 -18.21 1.36 -3.21
N GLY A 169 -18.60 2.63 -2.99
CA GLY A 169 -19.35 3.44 -3.99
C GLY A 169 -20.88 3.34 -3.89
N ILE A 170 -21.39 2.72 -2.82
CA ILE A 170 -22.84 2.58 -2.52
C ILE A 170 -23.34 3.73 -1.62
N GLY A 171 -22.44 4.59 -1.14
CA GLY A 171 -22.79 5.74 -0.30
C GLY A 171 -23.75 6.71 -0.98
N ALA A 172 -24.61 7.35 -0.18
CA ALA A 172 -25.58 8.33 -0.66
C ALA A 172 -24.92 9.59 -1.24
N SER A 173 -23.75 9.97 -0.75
CA SER A 173 -23.01 11.15 -1.21
C SER A 173 -22.31 10.92 -2.57
N PRO A 174 -22.26 11.95 -3.45
CA PRO A 174 -21.46 11.90 -4.66
C PRO A 174 -19.99 11.65 -4.34
N ASN A 175 -19.41 10.62 -4.96
CA ASN A 175 -18.00 10.27 -4.81
C ASN A 175 -17.50 9.56 -6.07
N ILE A 176 -16.18 9.61 -6.30
CA ILE A 176 -15.57 9.10 -7.52
C ILE A 176 -15.80 7.60 -7.75
N ARG A 177 -15.82 6.77 -6.69
CA ARG A 177 -16.09 5.32 -6.82
C ARG A 177 -17.51 5.06 -7.31
N ARG A 178 -18.48 5.85 -6.83
CA ARG A 178 -19.87 5.82 -7.32
C ARG A 178 -19.94 6.26 -8.77
N SER A 179 -19.32 7.39 -9.13
CA SER A 179 -19.30 7.87 -10.52
C SER A 179 -18.72 6.84 -11.48
N ILE A 180 -17.61 6.18 -11.11
CA ILE A 180 -17.02 5.08 -11.89
C ILE A 180 -18.02 3.94 -12.10
N ARG A 181 -18.67 3.46 -11.02
CA ARG A 181 -19.63 2.36 -11.12
C ARG A 181 -20.82 2.72 -12.01
N THR A 182 -21.42 3.89 -11.81
CA THR A 182 -22.54 4.37 -12.63
C THR A 182 -22.14 4.53 -14.10
N GLU A 183 -20.96 5.08 -14.37
CA GLU A 183 -20.48 5.23 -15.74
C GLU A 183 -20.25 3.86 -16.42
N CYS A 184 -19.69 2.90 -15.69
CA CYS A 184 -19.46 1.55 -16.19
C CYS A 184 -20.74 0.76 -16.48
N GLU A 185 -21.76 0.91 -15.64
CA GLU A 185 -23.09 0.31 -15.86
C GLU A 185 -23.77 0.90 -17.11
N ASN A 186 -23.68 2.22 -17.30
CA ASN A 186 -24.23 2.92 -18.47
C ASN A 186 -23.48 2.60 -19.76
N ALA A 187 -22.15 2.51 -19.71
CA ALA A 187 -21.31 2.23 -20.88
C ALA A 187 -21.56 0.83 -21.45
N ASN A 188 -21.79 -0.16 -20.58
CA ASN A 188 -22.03 -1.53 -21.02
C ASN A 188 -23.45 -1.75 -21.56
N THR A 189 -24.43 -0.91 -21.17
CA THR A 189 -25.81 -0.98 -21.66
C THR A 189 -26.03 -0.23 -22.96
N SER A 190 -25.24 0.82 -23.25
CA SER A 190 -25.41 1.66 -24.45
C SER A 190 -24.70 1.16 -25.72
N MET A 191 -23.96 0.05 -25.70
CA MET A 191 -23.14 -0.35 -26.86
C MET A 191 -23.71 -1.48 -27.72
N THR A 192 -24.11 -1.08 -28.93
CA THR A 192 -23.93 -1.83 -30.17
C THR A 192 -22.43 -1.99 -30.45
N LYS A 193 -22.04 -3.16 -30.98
CA LYS A 193 -20.68 -3.73 -31.01
C LYS A 193 -19.60 -3.00 -31.85
N ASP A 194 -19.84 -1.81 -32.39
CA ASP A 194 -19.07 -1.39 -33.57
C ASP A 194 -18.01 -0.30 -33.29
N ASN A 195 -16.79 -0.57 -33.79
CA ASN A 195 -15.63 0.30 -34.03
C ASN A 195 -14.60 0.61 -32.91
N THR A 196 -14.79 0.26 -31.64
CA THR A 196 -13.78 0.60 -30.60
C THR A 196 -12.59 -0.38 -30.53
N GLY A 197 -12.80 -1.64 -30.97
CA GLY A 197 -11.81 -2.73 -30.86
C GLY A 197 -11.76 -3.42 -29.49
N TYR A 198 -12.59 -3.01 -28.54
CA TYR A 198 -12.76 -3.63 -27.23
C TYR A 198 -14.01 -4.50 -27.19
N SER A 199 -13.95 -5.67 -26.53
CA SER A 199 -15.13 -6.52 -26.32
C SER A 199 -15.98 -6.05 -25.14
N GLN A 200 -15.40 -5.23 -24.26
CA GLN A 200 -16.05 -4.70 -23.08
C GLN A 200 -15.48 -3.30 -22.79
N ILE A 201 -16.33 -2.30 -22.58
CA ILE A 201 -15.85 -0.94 -22.31
C ILE A 201 -15.35 -0.82 -20.88
N CYS A 202 -16.19 -1.16 -19.91
CA CYS A 202 -15.80 -1.15 -18.51
C CYS A 202 -15.98 -2.51 -17.85
N HIS A 203 -14.93 -2.95 -17.15
CA HIS A 203 -14.97 -4.15 -16.32
C HIS A 203 -14.92 -3.79 -14.85
N ILE A 204 -16.02 -4.06 -14.14
CA ILE A 204 -16.08 -3.97 -12.69
C ILE A 204 -15.72 -5.33 -12.09
N VAL A 205 -14.66 -5.37 -11.28
CA VAL A 205 -14.36 -6.49 -10.41
C VAL A 205 -14.79 -6.09 -9.00
N ASP A 206 -15.93 -6.60 -8.57
CA ASP A 206 -16.45 -6.29 -7.24
C ASP A 206 -15.66 -7.04 -6.16
N CYS A 207 -14.88 -6.28 -5.40
CA CYS A 207 -14.08 -6.78 -4.28
C CYS A 207 -14.72 -6.50 -2.91
N SER A 208 -16.02 -6.22 -2.88
CA SER A 208 -16.78 -6.04 -1.64
C SER A 208 -16.75 -7.32 -0.79
N ASN A 209 -16.92 -7.18 0.53
CA ASN A 209 -16.95 -8.29 1.50
C ASN A 209 -15.67 -9.15 1.51
N GLY A 210 -14.51 -8.58 1.22
CA GLY A 210 -13.22 -9.28 1.31
C GLY A 210 -12.97 -10.35 0.23
N ILE A 211 -13.84 -10.46 -0.78
CA ILE A 211 -13.79 -11.53 -1.80
C ILE A 211 -12.47 -11.58 -2.58
N CYS A 212 -11.75 -10.45 -2.67
CA CYS A 212 -10.46 -10.36 -3.37
C CYS A 212 -9.23 -10.56 -2.45
N GLU A 213 -9.40 -10.67 -1.13
CA GLU A 213 -8.27 -10.67 -0.18
C GLU A 213 -7.37 -11.91 -0.30
N HIS A 214 -7.97 -13.05 -0.64
CA HIS A 214 -7.27 -14.35 -0.74
C HIS A 214 -7.33 -15.00 -2.12
N ASP A 215 -7.88 -14.30 -3.12
CA ASP A 215 -7.95 -14.79 -4.50
C ASP A 215 -7.44 -13.72 -5.47
N PRO A 216 -6.10 -13.65 -5.70
CA PRO A 216 -5.53 -12.67 -6.60
C PRO A 216 -5.91 -12.88 -8.07
N ILE A 217 -6.33 -14.10 -8.46
CA ILE A 217 -6.71 -14.39 -9.84
C ILE A 217 -7.93 -13.56 -10.24
N ARG A 218 -8.82 -13.29 -9.28
CA ARG A 218 -10.08 -12.57 -9.47
C ARG A 218 -9.91 -11.16 -10.02
N TYR A 219 -8.85 -10.46 -9.62
CA TYR A 219 -8.51 -9.15 -10.18
C TYR A 219 -7.35 -9.19 -11.18
N MET A 220 -6.34 -10.04 -10.99
CA MET A 220 -5.17 -10.07 -11.88
C MET A 220 -5.52 -10.51 -13.30
N ARG A 221 -6.45 -11.49 -13.47
CA ARG A 221 -6.85 -11.94 -14.81
C ARG A 221 -7.60 -10.84 -15.57
N PRO A 222 -8.61 -10.18 -15.00
CA PRO A 222 -9.21 -8.98 -15.60
C PRO A 222 -8.21 -7.84 -15.85
N MET A 223 -7.28 -7.56 -14.92
CA MET A 223 -6.27 -6.51 -15.10
C MET A 223 -5.32 -6.81 -16.27
N LEU A 224 -4.94 -8.07 -16.50
CA LEU A 224 -4.17 -8.49 -17.69
C LEU A 224 -4.94 -8.24 -19.01
N GLN A 225 -6.26 -8.15 -18.93
CA GLN A 225 -7.16 -7.96 -20.06
C GLN A 225 -7.60 -6.50 -20.25
N ALA A 226 -7.33 -5.61 -19.29
CA ALA A 226 -7.72 -4.21 -19.34
C ALA A 226 -6.58 -3.31 -19.83
N THR A 227 -6.90 -2.31 -20.65
CA THR A 227 -5.94 -1.27 -21.06
C THR A 227 -5.65 -0.30 -19.92
N PHE A 228 -6.70 0.24 -19.30
CA PHE A 228 -6.63 1.21 -18.22
C PHE A 228 -7.20 0.62 -16.92
N CYS A 229 -6.55 0.88 -15.79
CA CYS A 229 -7.00 0.45 -14.47
C CYS A 229 -7.26 1.68 -13.59
N LEU A 230 -8.52 1.89 -13.23
CA LEU A 230 -8.99 3.03 -12.48
C LEU A 230 -8.57 2.89 -11.00
N GLN A 231 -7.84 3.88 -10.49
CA GLN A 231 -7.31 3.94 -9.13
C GLN A 231 -7.88 5.12 -8.34
N PRO A 232 -9.21 5.18 -8.10
CA PRO A 232 -9.80 6.23 -7.25
C PRO A 232 -9.32 6.09 -5.81
N PRO A 233 -9.19 7.19 -5.04
CA PRO A 233 -8.85 7.14 -3.61
C PRO A 233 -9.89 6.38 -2.76
N GLY A 234 -9.53 6.07 -1.51
CA GLY A 234 -10.37 5.43 -0.51
C GLY A 234 -10.29 6.09 0.85
N ASP A 235 -10.20 5.26 1.88
CA ASP A 235 -9.90 5.70 3.25
C ASP A 235 -8.55 6.43 3.29
N THR A 236 -7.60 5.99 2.47
CA THR A 236 -6.34 6.68 2.19
C THR A 236 -6.21 7.02 0.68
N PRO A 237 -5.37 7.99 0.30
CA PRO A 237 -5.15 8.36 -1.10
C PRO A 237 -4.71 7.22 -2.03
N THR A 238 -3.79 6.35 -1.62
CA THR A 238 -3.27 5.27 -2.48
C THR A 238 -4.02 3.96 -2.29
N ARG A 239 -3.93 3.07 -3.30
CA ARG A 239 -4.44 1.71 -3.26
C ARG A 239 -3.36 0.71 -3.64
N ARG A 240 -3.32 -0.44 -2.96
CA ARG A 240 -2.54 -1.62 -3.36
C ARG A 240 -2.76 -1.99 -4.84
N SER A 241 -3.99 -1.82 -5.33
CA SER A 241 -4.38 -2.09 -6.72
C SER A 241 -3.62 -1.27 -7.77
N THR A 242 -2.98 -0.16 -7.39
CA THR A 242 -2.05 0.58 -8.25
C THR A 242 -0.88 -0.30 -8.68
N PHE A 243 -0.28 -1.02 -7.72
CA PHE A 243 0.87 -1.88 -7.97
C PHE A 243 0.48 -3.18 -8.65
N ASP A 244 -0.72 -3.71 -8.38
CA ASP A 244 -1.29 -4.85 -9.12
C ASP A 244 -1.53 -4.48 -10.59
N ALA A 245 -2.01 -3.26 -10.87
CA ALA A 245 -2.19 -2.77 -12.24
C ALA A 245 -0.86 -2.68 -13.00
N ILE A 246 0.18 -2.10 -12.37
CA ILE A 246 1.53 -2.06 -12.96
C ILE A 246 2.04 -3.49 -13.21
N THR A 247 1.90 -4.39 -12.24
CA THR A 247 2.30 -5.80 -12.35
C THR A 247 1.57 -6.51 -13.49
N ALA A 248 0.33 -6.15 -13.79
CA ALA A 248 -0.46 -6.68 -14.90
C ALA A 248 -0.24 -5.93 -16.25
N GLY A 249 0.61 -4.91 -16.28
CA GLY A 249 0.83 -4.03 -17.44
C GLY A 249 -0.40 -3.19 -17.82
N CYS A 250 -1.30 -2.95 -16.87
CA CYS A 250 -2.51 -2.14 -17.03
C CYS A 250 -2.16 -0.68 -16.66
N ILE A 251 -2.48 0.28 -17.52
CA ILE A 251 -2.12 1.69 -17.35
C ILE A 251 -2.93 2.27 -16.18
N PRO A 252 -2.29 2.71 -15.07
CA PRO A 252 -3.02 3.29 -13.95
C PRO A 252 -3.68 4.61 -14.35
N VAL A 253 -4.93 4.80 -13.92
CA VAL A 253 -5.65 6.08 -14.02
C VAL A 253 -5.85 6.61 -12.62
N PHE A 254 -5.15 7.69 -12.28
CA PHE A 254 -5.20 8.33 -10.97
C PHE A 254 -6.22 9.46 -10.96
N PHE A 255 -6.83 9.68 -9.79
CA PHE A 255 -7.82 10.74 -9.58
C PHE A 255 -7.41 11.78 -8.54
N GLU A 256 -6.25 11.56 -7.91
CA GLU A 256 -5.60 12.39 -6.91
C GLU A 256 -4.09 12.31 -7.11
N GLU A 257 -3.39 13.44 -6.98
CA GLU A 257 -1.92 13.44 -7.07
C GLU A 257 -1.30 12.65 -5.91
N MET A 258 -1.94 12.71 -4.74
CA MET A 258 -1.57 11.93 -3.56
C MET A 258 -1.75 10.43 -3.72
N SER A 259 -2.46 9.92 -4.75
CA SER A 259 -2.61 8.48 -4.96
C SER A 259 -1.32 7.80 -5.40
N ALA A 260 -0.35 8.55 -5.91
CA ALA A 260 0.98 7.99 -6.20
C ALA A 260 2.06 9.07 -6.42
N ARG A 261 1.78 10.07 -7.26
CA ARG A 261 2.76 11.00 -7.83
C ARG A 261 3.62 11.72 -6.79
N SER A 262 3.00 12.13 -5.69
CA SER A 262 3.68 12.89 -4.64
C SER A 262 4.47 12.06 -3.62
N GLN A 263 4.38 10.72 -3.64
CA GLN A 263 4.90 9.90 -2.53
C GLN A 263 5.85 8.75 -2.92
N TYR A 264 5.72 8.10 -4.09
CA TYR A 264 6.54 6.92 -4.45
C TYR A 264 7.83 7.25 -5.20
N ARG A 265 8.45 8.41 -4.95
CA ARG A 265 9.55 8.98 -5.77
C ARG A 265 10.69 8.00 -6.09
N TRP A 266 11.09 7.16 -5.12
CA TRP A 266 12.15 6.16 -5.32
C TRP A 266 11.79 5.04 -6.30
N HIS A 267 10.51 4.70 -6.43
CA HIS A 267 10.04 3.59 -7.26
C HIS A 267 9.39 4.07 -8.56
N LEU A 268 8.71 5.20 -8.49
CA LEU A 268 7.96 5.86 -9.54
C LEU A 268 8.38 7.34 -9.54
N PRO A 269 9.37 7.73 -10.36
CA PRO A 269 9.84 9.12 -10.42
C PRO A 269 8.73 10.04 -10.92
N GLU A 270 8.60 11.21 -10.29
CA GLU A 270 7.50 12.16 -10.50
C GLU A 270 7.41 12.62 -11.96
N GLU A 271 8.55 12.84 -12.60
CA GLU A 271 8.67 13.28 -13.98
C GLU A 271 8.20 12.24 -15.00
N LYS A 272 8.17 10.95 -14.61
CA LYS A 272 7.75 9.85 -15.49
C LYS A 272 6.26 9.57 -15.46
N TYR A 273 5.49 10.14 -14.53
CA TYR A 273 4.05 9.87 -14.42
C TYR A 273 3.26 10.05 -15.72
N PRO A 274 3.50 11.11 -16.52
CA PRO A 274 2.85 11.27 -17.82
C PRO A 274 3.18 10.14 -18.82
N GLU A 275 4.30 9.44 -18.64
CA GLU A 275 4.74 8.38 -19.54
C GLU A 275 4.06 7.04 -19.28
N PHE A 276 3.47 6.81 -18.09
CA PHE A 276 2.92 5.50 -17.71
C PHE A 276 1.52 5.54 -17.11
N SER A 277 0.94 6.71 -16.88
CA SER A 277 -0.35 6.87 -16.22
C SER A 277 -1.19 7.97 -16.84
N VAL A 278 -2.49 7.97 -16.51
CA VAL A 278 -3.43 9.04 -16.86
C VAL A 278 -3.91 9.68 -15.58
N PHE A 279 -3.97 11.01 -15.54
CA PHE A 279 -4.53 11.76 -14.41
C PHE A 279 -5.85 12.41 -14.81
N ILE A 280 -6.91 12.16 -14.03
CA ILE A 280 -8.24 12.75 -14.22
C ILE A 280 -8.70 13.30 -12.87
N PRO A 281 -8.75 14.63 -12.66
CA PRO A 281 -9.15 15.18 -11.37
C PRO A 281 -10.54 14.69 -10.96
N LYS A 282 -10.68 14.15 -9.75
CA LYS A 282 -11.95 13.55 -9.29
C LYS A 282 -13.11 14.55 -9.32
N GLU A 283 -12.86 15.82 -9.05
CA GLU A 283 -13.87 16.89 -9.01
C GLU A 283 -14.53 17.11 -10.37
N GLU A 284 -13.76 16.97 -11.46
CA GLU A 284 -14.28 17.09 -12.83
C GLU A 284 -15.30 16.00 -13.13
N VAL A 285 -15.04 14.78 -12.64
CA VAL A 285 -15.94 13.63 -12.83
C VAL A 285 -17.15 13.71 -11.91
N VAL A 286 -16.94 14.02 -10.62
CA VAL A 286 -17.99 13.97 -9.60
C VAL A 286 -18.95 15.15 -9.68
N PHE A 287 -18.44 16.36 -9.96
CA PHE A 287 -19.22 17.60 -9.84
C PHE A 287 -19.44 18.33 -11.17
N LYS A 288 -18.62 18.08 -12.20
CA LYS A 288 -18.69 18.79 -13.49
C LYS A 288 -19.13 17.90 -14.67
N GLY A 289 -19.39 16.62 -14.42
CA GLY A 289 -19.95 15.70 -15.41
C GLY A 289 -18.96 15.23 -16.48
N LEU A 290 -17.65 15.36 -16.25
CA LEU A 290 -16.63 14.79 -17.13
C LEU A 290 -16.76 13.25 -17.14
N LYS A 291 -16.88 12.66 -18.34
CA LYS A 291 -16.90 11.20 -18.51
C LYS A 291 -15.49 10.65 -18.62
N ILE A 292 -15.16 9.67 -17.80
CA ILE A 292 -13.87 8.97 -17.82
C ILE A 292 -13.66 8.30 -19.19
N LEU A 293 -14.72 7.73 -19.74
CA LEU A 293 -14.75 7.07 -21.04
C LEU A 293 -14.26 7.99 -22.16
N ASP A 294 -14.76 9.23 -22.21
CA ASP A 294 -14.42 10.18 -23.27
C ASP A 294 -12.94 10.55 -23.21
N VAL A 295 -12.40 10.76 -22.00
CA VAL A 295 -10.97 11.03 -21.79
C VAL A 295 -10.12 9.85 -22.29
N LEU A 296 -10.44 8.62 -21.86
CA LEU A 296 -9.65 7.45 -22.19
C LEU A 296 -9.76 7.04 -23.66
N MET A 297 -10.92 7.24 -24.30
CA MET A 297 -11.09 7.03 -25.74
C MET A 297 -10.38 8.09 -26.58
N GLY A 298 -10.19 9.30 -26.04
CA GLY A 298 -9.45 10.38 -26.70
C GLY A 298 -7.94 10.13 -26.81
N ILE A 299 -7.38 9.19 -26.04
CA ILE A 299 -5.94 8.89 -26.06
C ILE A 299 -5.59 8.08 -27.32
N PRO A 300 -4.67 8.55 -28.18
CA PRO A 300 -4.28 7.83 -29.38
C PRO A 300 -3.72 6.43 -29.07
N ARG A 301 -4.08 5.43 -29.88
CA ARG A 301 -3.62 4.04 -29.71
C ARG A 301 -2.09 3.90 -29.70
N SER A 302 -1.38 4.75 -30.43
CA SER A 302 0.10 4.81 -30.42
C SER A 302 0.62 5.21 -29.03
N GLU A 303 -0.01 6.18 -28.40
CA GLU A 303 0.37 6.66 -27.08
C GLU A 303 0.03 5.63 -26.00
N VAL A 304 -1.14 4.99 -26.07
CA VAL A 304 -1.50 3.86 -25.20
C VAL A 304 -0.46 2.74 -25.25
N ARG A 305 0.10 2.42 -26.44
CA ARG A 305 1.16 1.41 -26.56
C ARG A 305 2.44 1.83 -25.86
N LYS A 306 2.87 3.09 -26.02
CA LYS A 306 4.04 3.62 -25.32
C LYS A 306 3.84 3.58 -23.81
N MET A 307 2.69 4.07 -23.32
CA MET A 307 2.36 4.04 -21.89
C MET A 307 2.46 2.63 -21.32
N ARG A 308 1.92 1.64 -22.05
CA ARG A 308 2.00 0.24 -21.63
C ARG A 308 3.44 -0.29 -21.56
N GLU A 309 4.30 0.04 -22.51
CA GLU A 309 5.71 -0.36 -22.42
C GLU A 309 6.40 0.30 -21.21
N SER A 310 6.16 1.59 -20.96
CA SER A 310 6.63 2.27 -19.75
C SER A 310 6.15 1.58 -18.46
N VAL A 311 4.88 1.16 -18.40
CA VAL A 311 4.35 0.38 -17.26
C VAL A 311 5.10 -0.95 -17.11
N ILE A 312 5.38 -1.67 -18.20
CA ILE A 312 6.09 -2.95 -18.16
C ILE A 312 7.52 -2.78 -17.65
N GLU A 313 8.19 -1.69 -18.02
CA GLU A 313 9.53 -1.35 -17.55
C GLU A 313 9.57 -1.03 -16.03
N LEU A 314 8.46 -0.58 -15.46
CA LEU A 314 8.35 -0.30 -14.02
C LEU A 314 8.11 -1.55 -13.17
N ILE A 315 7.68 -2.67 -13.75
CA ILE A 315 7.36 -3.90 -13.00
C ILE A 315 8.46 -4.31 -12.01
N PRO A 316 9.76 -4.38 -12.37
CA PRO A 316 10.82 -4.74 -11.41
C PRO A 316 10.87 -3.83 -10.18
N ARG A 317 10.55 -2.54 -10.34
CA ARG A 317 10.66 -1.53 -9.25
C ARG A 317 9.52 -1.61 -8.24
N VAL A 318 8.43 -2.31 -8.55
CA VAL A 318 7.24 -2.39 -7.69
C VAL A 318 6.94 -3.79 -7.17
N ILE A 319 7.63 -4.83 -7.66
CA ILE A 319 7.51 -6.19 -7.16
C ILE A 319 8.57 -6.50 -6.11
N TYR A 320 8.24 -7.38 -5.17
CA TYR A 320 9.20 -7.93 -4.22
C TYR A 320 9.48 -9.39 -4.60
N ARG A 321 10.74 -9.81 -4.61
CA ARG A 321 11.10 -11.22 -4.87
C ARG A 321 10.69 -12.08 -3.68
N ARG A 322 10.40 -13.36 -3.92
CA ARG A 322 10.13 -14.31 -2.83
C ARG A 322 11.38 -14.44 -1.94
N HIS A 323 11.19 -14.53 -0.63
CA HIS A 323 12.26 -14.90 0.30
C HIS A 323 12.92 -16.23 -0.13
N GLY A 324 14.26 -16.29 -0.10
CA GLY A 324 14.99 -17.44 -0.60
C GLY A 324 15.02 -17.59 -2.13
N SER A 325 14.71 -16.53 -2.89
CA SER A 325 14.75 -16.55 -4.36
C SER A 325 16.12 -16.94 -4.94
N SER A 326 16.11 -17.46 -6.18
CA SER A 326 17.32 -17.92 -6.89
C SER A 326 18.37 -16.82 -7.06
N LEU A 327 19.65 -17.19 -7.06
CA LEU A 327 20.77 -16.26 -7.27
C LEU A 327 20.62 -15.39 -8.54
N GLY A 328 20.20 -15.99 -9.66
CA GLY A 328 20.01 -15.26 -10.92
C GLY A 328 18.89 -14.22 -10.91
N LEU A 329 17.95 -14.30 -9.97
CA LEU A 329 16.94 -13.26 -9.78
C LEU A 329 17.45 -12.15 -8.83
N ARG A 330 18.32 -12.49 -7.88
CA ARG A 330 18.92 -11.52 -6.94
C ARG A 330 19.86 -10.52 -7.62
N THR A 331 20.35 -10.82 -8.83
CA THR A 331 21.14 -9.87 -9.63
C THR A 331 20.30 -8.75 -10.25
N LYS A 332 18.96 -8.88 -10.29
CA LYS A 332 18.05 -7.84 -10.77
C LYS A 332 17.45 -7.10 -9.58
N LYS A 333 17.58 -5.77 -9.56
CA LYS A 333 16.98 -4.95 -8.50
C LYS A 333 15.47 -5.11 -8.45
N ASP A 334 14.92 -5.26 -7.26
CA ASP A 334 13.48 -5.26 -7.00
C ASP A 334 13.04 -4.04 -6.16
N ALA A 335 11.78 -4.02 -5.73
CA ALA A 335 11.27 -2.95 -4.87
C ALA A 335 12.05 -2.88 -3.54
N PHE A 336 12.40 -4.02 -2.93
CA PHE A 336 13.18 -4.01 -1.70
C PHE A 336 14.55 -3.34 -1.90
N ASP A 337 15.29 -3.74 -2.94
CA ASP A 337 16.60 -3.14 -3.23
C ASP A 337 16.48 -1.63 -3.47
N THR A 338 15.46 -1.22 -4.22
CA THR A 338 15.19 0.19 -4.52
C THR A 338 14.92 1.01 -3.25
N ALA A 339 14.15 0.45 -2.31
CA ALA A 339 13.83 1.10 -1.06
C ALA A 339 15.06 1.24 -0.13
N ILE A 340 15.89 0.19 -0.06
CA ILE A 340 17.12 0.22 0.74
C ILE A 340 18.14 1.19 0.15
N ASP A 341 18.35 1.18 -1.17
CA ASP A 341 19.22 2.15 -1.82
C ASP A 341 18.76 3.58 -1.57
N GLY A 342 17.45 3.84 -1.65
CA GLY A 342 16.84 5.13 -1.34
C GLY A 342 17.10 5.56 0.10
N ALA A 343 16.83 4.68 1.07
CA ALA A 343 17.04 4.96 2.49
C ALA A 343 18.51 5.25 2.82
N LEU A 344 19.44 4.44 2.31
CA LEU A 344 20.87 4.63 2.55
C LEU A 344 21.39 5.92 1.90
N GLN A 345 20.89 6.27 0.71
CA GLN A 345 21.25 7.52 0.06
C GLN A 345 20.71 8.72 0.84
N THR A 346 19.45 8.68 1.29
CA THR A 346 18.85 9.73 2.13
C THR A 346 19.63 9.92 3.43
N ILE A 347 19.98 8.84 4.12
CA ILE A 347 20.82 8.89 5.33
C ILE A 347 22.16 9.56 5.01
N LYS A 348 22.83 9.13 3.94
CA LYS A 348 24.12 9.69 3.55
C LYS A 348 24.02 11.20 3.27
N ASP A 349 23.00 11.64 2.54
CA ASP A 349 22.80 13.05 2.22
C ASP A 349 22.58 13.87 3.50
N LYS A 350 21.76 13.36 4.44
CA LYS A 350 21.54 14.00 5.74
C LYS A 350 22.80 14.09 6.61
N LEU A 351 23.62 13.04 6.62
CA LEU A 351 24.88 13.06 7.37
C LEU A 351 25.87 14.06 6.78
N ASN A 352 25.88 14.25 5.46
CA ASN A 352 26.70 15.28 4.83
C ASN A 352 26.21 16.69 5.21
N ASP A 353 24.89 16.94 5.13
CA ASP A 353 24.29 18.22 5.53
C ASP A 353 24.62 18.62 6.99
N LEU A 354 24.69 17.63 7.89
CA LEU A 354 25.08 17.84 9.29
C LEU A 354 26.57 18.12 9.48
N SER A 355 27.42 17.60 8.59
CA SER A 355 28.87 17.81 8.65
C SER A 355 29.30 19.17 8.07
N GLU A 356 28.44 19.78 7.25
CA GLU A 356 28.64 21.11 6.65
C GLU A 356 28.11 22.27 7.52
N GLN A 357 27.38 21.95 8.60
CA GLN A 357 26.94 22.89 9.65
C GLN A 357 27.92 22.90 10.83
#